data_AF-A0A0F8ZC58-F1
#
_entry.id   AF-A0A0F8ZC58-F1
#
_cell.length_a   1.000
_cell.length_b   1.000
_cell.length_c   1.000
_cell.angle_alpha   90.00
_cell.angle_beta   90.00
_cell.angle_gamma   90.00
#
_symmetry.space_group_name_H-M   'P 1'
#
loop_
_entity.id
_entity.type
_entity.pdbx_description
1 polymer ?
#
loop_
_entity_poly.entity_id
_entity_poly.type
_entity_poly.pdbx_seq_one_letter_code
_entity_poly.pdbx_strand_id
1 'polypeptide(L)'
;RQQRLACERFSDAGTNLRALYLTLESTRLAAQRGILKELAAIATALLGPGVMKRPAHEVLGIAESSPLAVAEAAYRMFAKERHPDHGGSDAAMKELNEAIEWYRQR
;
A
#
# COMPACT_ATOMS: atom_id res chain seq x y z
N ARG A 1 11.57 28.39 7.20
CA ARG A 1 11.64 27.12 7.96
C ARG A 1 12.96 26.45 7.59
N GLN A 2 13.99 26.49 8.43
CA GLN A 2 15.26 25.80 8.14
C GLN A 2 15.06 24.29 8.31
N GLN A 3 15.50 23.51 7.32
CA GLN A 3 15.52 22.05 7.39
C GLN A 3 16.88 21.61 7.93
N ARG A 4 16.88 20.77 8.97
CA ARG A 4 18.10 20.21 9.56
C ARG A 4 18.28 18.79 9.06
N LEU A 5 19.38 18.54 8.35
CA LEU A 5 19.84 17.21 7.97
C LEU A 5 21.04 16.86 8.85
N ALA A 6 20.83 15.99 9.82
CA ALA A 6 21.89 15.51 10.71
C ALA A 6 21.81 13.99 10.81
N CYS A 7 22.95 13.33 10.64
CA CYS A 7 23.13 11.95 11.02
C CYS A 7 23.55 11.94 12.50
N GLU A 8 22.69 11.41 13.37
CA GLU A 8 22.89 11.40 14.83
C GLU A 8 24.20 10.74 15.27
N ARG A 9 24.78 9.90 14.40
CA ARG A 9 26.04 9.21 14.62
C ARG A 9 27.26 10.16 14.68
N PHE A 10 27.21 11.33 14.05
CA PHE A 10 28.36 12.23 13.95
C PHE A 10 28.15 13.51 14.74
N SER A 11 29.05 13.78 15.69
CA SER A 11 29.06 15.00 16.51
C SER A 11 29.74 16.18 15.80
N ASP A 12 30.62 15.90 14.84
CA ASP A 12 31.32 16.91 14.04
C ASP A 12 30.57 17.25 12.74
N ALA A 13 30.44 18.55 12.47
CA ALA A 13 29.72 19.07 11.31
C ALA A 13 30.38 18.69 9.98
N GLY A 14 31.71 18.70 9.90
CA GLY A 14 32.44 18.35 8.67
C GLY A 14 32.23 16.89 8.29
N THR A 15 32.29 16.01 9.29
CA THR A 15 32.06 14.57 9.14
C THR A 15 30.61 14.28 8.75
N ASN A 16 29.64 14.93 9.39
CA ASN A 16 28.23 14.82 9.03
C ASN A 16 27.97 15.26 7.57
N LEU A 17 28.52 16.41 7.16
CA LEU A 17 28.39 16.91 5.78
C LEU A 17 29.03 15.97 4.76
N ARG A 18 30.21 15.43 5.06
CA ARG A 18 30.87 14.44 4.19
C ARG A 18 30.04 13.16 4.05
N ALA A 19 29.46 12.67 5.13
CA ALA A 19 28.60 11.49 5.09
C ALA A 19 27.37 11.73 4.21
N LEU A 20 26.68 12.87 4.40
CA LEU A 20 25.55 13.26 3.56
C LEU A 20 25.93 13.37 2.08
N TYR A 21 27.07 14.00 1.77
CA TYR A 21 27.59 14.12 0.41
C TYR A 21 27.82 12.75 -0.24
N LEU A 22 28.49 11.83 0.46
CA LEU A 22 28.77 10.48 -0.06
C LEU A 22 27.48 9.69 -0.31
N THR A 23 26.49 9.80 0.58
CA THR A 23 25.17 9.18 0.38
C THR A 23 24.45 9.76 -0.83
N LEU A 24 24.44 11.07 -0.99
CA LEU A 24 23.81 11.72 -2.15
C LEU A 24 24.50 11.32 -3.45
N GLU A 25 25.84 11.36 -3.49
CA GLU A 25 26.60 11.05 -4.70
C GLU A 25 26.45 9.57 -5.10
N SER A 26 26.54 8.65 -4.14
CA SER A 26 26.29 7.21 -4.40
C SER A 26 24.87 6.96 -4.89
N THR A 27 23.87 7.63 -4.31
CA THR A 27 22.46 7.52 -4.73
C THR A 27 22.27 8.08 -6.14
N ARG A 28 22.90 9.22 -6.47
CA ARG A 28 22.89 9.83 -7.80
C ARG A 28 23.49 8.90 -8.85
N LEU A 29 24.64 8.29 -8.55
CA LEU A 29 25.29 7.33 -9.44
C LEU A 29 24.45 6.06 -9.61
N ALA A 30 23.85 5.54 -8.54
CA ALA A 30 22.94 4.40 -8.60
C ALA A 30 21.71 4.70 -9.46
N ALA A 31 21.14 5.90 -9.36
CA ALA A 31 20.04 6.36 -10.20
C ALA A 31 20.46 6.42 -11.69
N GLN A 32 21.62 7.03 -11.99
CA GLN A 32 22.12 7.16 -13.37
C GLN A 32 22.41 5.81 -14.02
N ARG A 33 22.82 4.81 -13.23
CA ARG A 33 23.09 3.44 -13.72
C ARG A 33 21.84 2.55 -13.75
N GLY A 34 20.66 3.08 -13.40
CA GLY A 34 19.41 2.33 -13.37
C GLY A 34 19.25 1.37 -12.19
N ILE A 35 20.21 1.32 -11.26
CA ILE A 35 20.20 0.36 -10.13
C ILE A 35 18.98 0.60 -9.22
N LEU A 36 18.62 1.87 -8.97
CA LEU A 36 17.44 2.18 -8.15
C LEU A 36 16.14 1.67 -8.78
N LYS A 37 16.06 1.65 -10.11
CA LYS A 37 14.89 1.14 -10.83
C LYS A 37 14.78 -0.39 -10.68
N GLU A 38 15.89 -1.09 -10.84
CA GLU A 38 15.95 -2.54 -10.66
C GLU A 38 15.61 -2.93 -9.21
N LEU A 39 16.15 -2.20 -8.22
CA LEU A 39 15.80 -2.41 -6.81
C LEU A 39 14.32 -2.19 -6.54
N ALA A 40 13.71 -1.16 -7.13
CA ALA A 40 12.27 -0.92 -7.01
C ALA A 40 11.44 -2.05 -7.64
N ALA A 41 11.86 -2.57 -8.80
CA ALA A 41 11.19 -3.70 -9.45
C ALA A 41 11.28 -4.97 -8.60
N ILE A 42 12.47 -5.27 -8.05
CA ILE A 42 12.68 -6.40 -7.14
C ILE A 42 11.85 -6.23 -5.87
N ALA A 43 11.86 -5.05 -5.24
CA ALA A 43 11.06 -4.78 -4.06
C ALA A 43 9.56 -5.00 -4.35
N THR A 44 9.08 -4.54 -5.51
CA THR A 44 7.71 -4.77 -5.96
C THR A 44 7.42 -6.26 -6.15
N ALA A 45 8.34 -7.01 -6.76
CA ALA A 45 8.20 -8.45 -6.94
C ALA A 45 8.23 -9.22 -5.60
N LEU A 46 9.04 -8.78 -4.65
CA LEU A 46 9.19 -9.39 -3.32
C LEU A 46 7.98 -9.14 -2.42
N LEU A 47 7.27 -8.02 -2.63
CA LEU A 47 5.97 -7.76 -2.01
C LEU A 47 4.87 -8.71 -2.55
N GLY A 48 5.20 -9.57 -3.52
CA GLY A 48 4.25 -10.39 -4.26
C GLY A 48 3.36 -9.54 -5.16
N PRO A 49 2.47 -10.14 -5.97
CA PRO A 49 1.33 -9.41 -6.52
C PRO A 49 0.44 -8.98 -5.35
N GLY A 50 0.83 -7.89 -4.69
CA GLY A 50 -0.07 -7.06 -3.93
C GLY A 50 -1.03 -6.49 -4.94
N VAL A 51 -2.10 -7.24 -5.24
CA VAL A 51 -3.36 -6.69 -5.72
C VAL A 51 -3.53 -5.45 -4.84
N MET A 52 -3.45 -4.25 -5.44
CA MET A 52 -3.90 -3.04 -4.78
C MET A 52 -5.30 -3.39 -4.26
N LYS A 53 -5.41 -3.72 -2.97
CA LYS A 53 -6.66 -4.18 -2.40
C LYS A 53 -7.59 -3.01 -2.58
N ARG A 54 -8.60 -3.19 -3.42
CA ARG A 54 -9.60 -2.15 -3.63
C ARG A 54 -10.11 -1.72 -2.26
N PRO A 55 -10.24 -0.41 -2.00
CA PRO A 55 -10.71 0.04 -0.71
C PRO A 55 -12.10 -0.57 -0.44
N ALA A 56 -12.38 -0.89 0.83
CA ALA A 56 -13.55 -1.68 1.21
C ALA A 56 -14.88 -1.09 0.69
N HIS A 57 -14.99 0.25 0.67
CA HIS A 57 -16.17 0.95 0.16
C HIS A 57 -16.37 0.74 -1.36
N GLU A 58 -15.30 0.65 -2.15
CA GLU A 58 -15.39 0.33 -3.58
C GLU A 58 -15.78 -1.14 -3.81
N VAL A 59 -15.26 -2.06 -3.00
CA VAL A 59 -15.62 -3.48 -3.08
C VAL A 59 -17.11 -3.67 -2.80
N LEU A 60 -17.64 -2.93 -1.83
CA LEU A 60 -19.04 -2.92 -1.41
C LEU A 60 -19.93 -1.98 -2.24
N GLY A 61 -19.37 -1.18 -3.17
CA GLY A 61 -20.14 -0.25 -4.00
C GLY A 61 -20.88 0.84 -3.22
N ILE A 62 -20.31 1.32 -2.11
CA ILE A 62 -20.90 2.32 -1.21
C ILE A 62 -19.98 3.54 -1.06
N ALA A 63 -20.49 4.61 -0.46
CA ALA A 63 -19.67 5.77 -0.10
C ALA A 63 -18.71 5.42 1.05
N GLU A 64 -17.53 6.03 1.07
CA GLU A 64 -16.51 5.81 2.10
C GLU A 64 -17.02 6.09 3.53
N SER A 65 -17.94 7.06 3.66
CA SER A 65 -18.56 7.46 4.92
C SER A 65 -19.86 6.71 5.26
N SER A 66 -20.24 5.70 4.46
CA SER A 66 -21.47 4.93 4.72
C SER A 66 -21.40 4.19 6.06
N PRO A 67 -22.50 4.14 6.84
CA PRO A 67 -22.54 3.44 8.12
C PRO A 67 -22.52 1.92 7.92
N LEU A 68 -22.14 1.17 8.97
CA LEU A 68 -22.05 -0.29 8.95
C LEU A 68 -23.33 -0.97 8.43
N ALA A 69 -24.51 -0.48 8.80
CA ALA A 69 -25.78 -1.03 8.33
C ALA A 69 -25.92 -1.01 6.79
N VAL A 70 -25.39 0.02 6.13
CA VAL A 70 -25.37 0.13 4.66
C VAL A 70 -24.36 -0.84 4.06
N ALA A 71 -23.18 -0.98 4.69
CA ALA A 71 -22.17 -1.96 4.29
C ALA A 71 -22.69 -3.40 4.38
N GLU A 72 -23.43 -3.75 5.45
CA GLU A 72 -24.03 -5.07 5.61
C GLU A 72 -25.12 -5.36 4.58
N ALA A 73 -25.94 -4.35 4.24
CA ALA A 73 -26.94 -4.49 3.20
C ALA A 73 -26.28 -4.76 1.83
N ALA A 74 -25.26 -3.98 1.48
CA ALA A 74 -24.49 -4.16 0.26
C ALA A 74 -23.79 -5.52 0.21
N TYR A 75 -23.21 -5.97 1.33
CA TYR A 75 -22.61 -7.29 1.45
C TYR A 75 -23.60 -8.41 1.11
N ARG A 76 -24.83 -8.37 1.66
CA ARG A 76 -25.84 -9.40 1.40
C ARG A 76 -26.30 -9.44 -0.06
N MET A 77 -26.32 -8.28 -0.73
CA MET A 77 -26.65 -8.19 -2.15
C MET A 77 -25.53 -8.81 -2.99
N PHE A 78 -24.29 -8.34 -2.82
CA PHE A 78 -23.15 -8.82 -3.61
C PHE A 78 -22.76 -10.26 -3.28
N ALA A 79 -23.03 -10.76 -2.08
CA ALA A 79 -22.75 -12.14 -1.73
C ALA A 79 -23.52 -13.11 -2.62
N LYS A 80 -24.75 -12.79 -3.01
CA LYS A 80 -25.53 -13.64 -3.94
C LYS A 80 -24.97 -13.62 -5.35
N GLU A 81 -24.47 -12.48 -5.80
CA GLU A 81 -23.92 -12.32 -7.16
C GLU A 81 -22.50 -12.91 -7.29
N ARG A 82 -21.67 -12.74 -6.26
CA ARG A 82 -20.26 -13.12 -6.27
C ARG A 82 -20.00 -14.52 -5.71
N HIS A 83 -21.03 -15.20 -5.19
CA HIS A 83 -20.87 -16.57 -4.71
C HIS A 83 -20.43 -17.50 -5.85
N PRO A 84 -19.45 -18.39 -5.64
CA PRO A 84 -19.05 -19.39 -6.64
C PRO A 84 -20.24 -20.22 -7.15
N ASP A 85 -21.17 -20.60 -6.28
CA ASP A 85 -22.38 -21.35 -6.66
C ASP A 85 -23.34 -20.60 -7.59
N HIS A 86 -23.21 -19.28 -7.70
CA HIS A 86 -24.04 -18.43 -8.55
C HIS A 86 -23.28 -17.86 -9.76
N GLY A 87 -22.12 -18.43 -10.09
CA GLY A 87 -21.29 -18.00 -11.21
C GLY A 87 -20.23 -16.95 -10.87
N GLY A 88 -20.05 -16.65 -9.58
CA GLY A 88 -18.94 -15.85 -9.09
C GLY A 88 -17.65 -16.66 -8.92
N SER A 89 -16.76 -16.20 -8.03
CA SER A 89 -15.50 -16.91 -7.74
C SER A 89 -15.14 -16.82 -6.27
N ASP A 90 -14.38 -17.80 -5.78
CA ASP A 90 -13.85 -17.80 -4.41
C ASP A 90 -13.02 -16.53 -4.12
N ALA A 91 -12.29 -16.04 -5.12
CA ALA A 91 -11.52 -14.80 -5.00
C ALA A 91 -12.42 -13.58 -4.81
N ALA A 92 -13.51 -13.47 -5.57
CA ALA A 92 -14.48 -12.37 -5.47
C ALA A 92 -15.26 -12.41 -4.14
N MET A 93 -15.60 -13.61 -3.66
CA MET A 93 -16.26 -13.79 -2.36
C MET A 93 -15.30 -13.48 -1.20
N LYS A 94 -14.03 -13.89 -1.31
CA LYS A 94 -12.98 -13.56 -0.34
C LYS A 94 -12.76 -12.05 -0.24
N GLU A 95 -12.65 -11.34 -1.37
CA GLU A 95 -12.51 -9.88 -1.40
C GLU A 95 -13.71 -9.19 -0.72
N LEU A 96 -14.93 -9.68 -0.99
CA LEU A 96 -16.14 -9.15 -0.37
C LEU A 96 -16.18 -9.38 1.16
N ASN A 97 -15.73 -10.55 1.63
CA ASN A 97 -15.62 -10.88 3.05
C ASN A 97 -14.60 -9.98 3.76
N GLU A 98 -13.43 -9.76 3.16
CA GLU A 98 -12.41 -8.86 3.72
C GLU A 98 -12.92 -7.41 3.82
N ALA A 99 -13.71 -6.96 2.85
CA ALA A 99 -14.29 -5.62 2.86
C ALA A 99 -15.33 -5.41 3.98
N ILE A 100 -16.23 -6.37 4.21
CA ILE A 100 -17.21 -6.24 5.31
C ILE A 100 -16.54 -6.34 6.69
N GLU A 101 -15.52 -7.17 6.84
CA GLU A 101 -14.75 -7.27 8.08
C GLU A 101 -14.05 -5.96 8.44
N TRP A 102 -13.50 -5.25 7.44
CA TRP A 102 -12.94 -3.92 7.67
C TRP A 102 -13.97 -2.93 8.26
N TYR A 103 -15.21 -2.96 7.77
CA TYR A 103 -16.29 -2.12 8.29
C TYR A 103 -16.78 -2.54 9.68
N ARG A 104 -16.70 -3.82 10.04
CA ARG A 104 -17.08 -4.32 11.37
C ARG A 104 -16.05 -3.96 12.44
N GLN A 105 -14.79 -3.78 12.05
CA GLN A 105 -13.67 -3.45 12.93
C GLN A 105 -13.41 -1.94 13.04
N ARG A 106 -14.10 -1.13 12.23
CA ARG A 106 -14.05 0.34 12.23
C ARG A 106 -14.96 0.92 13.31
#